data_AF-A0A955WKZ5-F1
#
_entry.id   AF-A0A955WKZ5-F1
#
_cell.length_a   1.000
_cell.length_b   1.000
_cell.length_c   1.000
_cell.angle_alpha   90.00
_cell.angle_beta   90.00
_cell.angle_gamma   90.00
#
_symmetry.space_group_name_H-M   'P 1'
#
loop_
_entity.id
_entity.type
_entity.pdbx_description
1 polymer ?
#
loop_
_entity_poly.entity_id
_entity_poly.type
_entity_poly.pdbx_seq_one_letter_code
_entity_poly.pdbx_strand_id
1 'polypeptide(L)'
;YDGALTPKRGYYGNNSVTAAALESITDAAILAKKLGDTQRLANYKRVIRSAVAYLLRLQYTPANTYGFRQRERIIGGFKQDLLNQTSWMDNVWHLTSAFMKIHQNGLLDP
;
A
#
# COMPACT_ATOMS: atom_id res chain seq x y z
N TYR A 1 -9.68 21.13 -5.40
CA TYR A 1 -9.70 20.12 -4.33
C TYR A 1 -9.47 18.81 -5.03
N ASP A 2 -8.25 18.30 -4.99
CA ASP A 2 -7.83 17.23 -5.92
C ASP A 2 -8.02 15.84 -5.31
N GLY A 3 -8.69 15.72 -4.16
CA GLY A 3 -8.90 14.47 -3.44
C GLY A 3 -7.69 14.04 -2.61
N ALA A 4 -7.94 13.26 -1.56
CA ALA A 4 -6.91 12.86 -0.59
C ALA A 4 -5.81 11.94 -1.16
N LEU A 5 -6.04 11.35 -2.34
CA LEU A 5 -5.14 10.40 -2.98
C LEU A 5 -4.37 10.97 -4.17
N THR A 6 -4.62 12.23 -4.55
CA THR A 6 -3.93 12.84 -5.69
C THR A 6 -2.60 13.46 -5.25
N PRO A 7 -1.47 13.05 -5.84
CA PRO A 7 -0.18 13.64 -5.54
C PRO A 7 -0.16 15.14 -5.86
N LYS A 8 0.40 15.95 -4.96
CA LYS A 8 0.65 17.38 -5.26
C LYS A 8 1.74 17.49 -6.33
N ARG A 9 1.68 18.54 -7.16
CA ARG A 9 2.72 18.83 -8.15
C ARG A 9 4.10 18.93 -7.48
N GLY A 10 5.08 18.16 -7.95
CA GLY A 10 6.41 18.05 -7.33
C GLY A 10 6.53 17.00 -6.22
N TYR A 11 5.44 16.33 -5.85
CA TYR A 11 5.41 15.17 -4.96
C TYR A 11 4.93 13.94 -5.73
N TYR A 12 5.66 12.83 -5.64
CA TYR A 12 5.34 11.60 -6.38
C TYR A 12 4.46 10.64 -5.57
N GLY A 13 3.63 11.20 -4.69
CA GLY A 13 2.76 10.50 -3.76
C GLY A 13 3.32 10.50 -2.35
N ASN A 14 2.44 10.46 -1.34
CA ASN A 14 2.85 10.17 0.03
C ASN A 14 2.39 8.75 0.35
N ASN A 15 3.32 7.80 0.39
CA ASN A 15 2.95 6.41 0.66
C ASN A 15 2.30 6.22 2.04
N SER A 16 2.50 7.11 3.03
CA SER A 16 1.84 7.00 4.34
C SER A 16 0.34 7.23 4.17
N VAL A 17 -0.06 8.25 3.42
CA VAL A 17 -1.49 8.48 3.11
C VAL A 17 -2.07 7.32 2.31
N THR A 18 -1.34 6.83 1.30
CA THR A 18 -1.80 5.67 0.51
C THR A 18 -1.90 4.40 1.35
N ALA A 19 -0.95 4.16 2.25
CA ALA A 19 -0.92 2.98 3.13
C ALA A 19 -2.05 3.05 4.17
N ALA A 20 -2.25 4.18 4.83
CA ALA A 20 -3.33 4.39 5.79
C ALA A 20 -4.71 4.29 5.12
N ALA A 21 -4.86 4.85 3.92
CA ALA A 21 -6.09 4.71 3.13
C ALA A 21 -6.32 3.26 2.69
N LEU A 22 -5.27 2.54 2.27
CA LEU A 22 -5.37 1.12 1.93
C LEU A 22 -5.81 0.29 3.14
N GLU A 23 -5.26 0.55 4.32
CA GLU A 23 -5.69 -0.13 5.54
C GLU A 23 -7.18 0.11 5.82
N SER A 24 -7.62 1.36 5.72
CA SER A 24 -9.03 1.72 5.95
C SER A 24 -9.97 1.07 4.92
N ILE A 25 -9.60 1.06 3.64
CA ILE A 25 -10.38 0.41 2.58
C ILE A 25 -10.38 -1.12 2.76
N THR A 26 -9.29 -1.69 3.28
CA THR A 26 -9.20 -3.11 3.62
C THR A 26 -10.19 -3.46 4.73
N ASP A 27 -10.25 -2.66 5.80
CA ASP A 27 -11.23 -2.86 6.88
C ASP A 27 -12.67 -2.73 6.36
N ALA A 28 -12.94 -1.76 5.48
CA ALA A 28 -14.24 -1.61 4.82
C ALA A 28 -14.59 -2.81 3.93
N ALA A 29 -13.62 -3.39 3.21
CA ALA A 29 -13.81 -4.59 2.39
C ALA A 29 -14.13 -5.82 3.24
N ILE A 30 -13.44 -6.00 4.37
CA ILE A 30 -13.71 -7.07 5.32
C ILE A 30 -15.14 -6.96 5.85
N LEU A 31 -15.58 -5.75 6.21
CA LEU A 31 -16.95 -5.51 6.66
C LEU A 31 -17.98 -5.81 5.55
N ALA A 32 -17.75 -5.32 4.33
CA ALA A 32 -18.64 -5.58 3.20
C ALA A 32 -18.76 -7.09 2.92
N LYS A 33 -17.65 -7.84 2.99
CA LYS A 33 -17.64 -9.30 2.87
C LYS A 33 -18.48 -9.97 3.96
N LYS A 34 -18.34 -9.54 5.22
CA LYS A 34 -19.12 -10.07 6.35
C LYS A 34 -20.62 -9.80 6.23
N LEU A 35 -21.01 -8.67 5.63
CA LEU A 35 -22.40 -8.28 5.43
C LEU A 35 -23.01 -8.82 4.13
N GLY A 36 -22.24 -9.51 3.28
CA GLY A 36 -22.70 -9.98 1.97
C GLY A 36 -22.93 -8.87 0.93
N ASP A 37 -22.40 -7.66 1.15
CA ASP A 37 -22.50 -6.54 0.21
C ASP A 37 -21.51 -6.71 -0.95
N THR A 38 -21.93 -7.48 -1.96
CA THR A 38 -21.08 -7.88 -3.09
C THR A 38 -20.66 -6.71 -3.96
N GLN A 39 -21.52 -5.70 -4.13
CA GLN A 39 -21.23 -4.54 -4.96
C GLN A 39 -20.17 -3.64 -4.32
N ARG A 40 -20.27 -3.34 -3.02
CA ARG A 40 -19.22 -2.59 -2.31
C ARG A 40 -17.93 -3.40 -2.23
N LEU A 41 -18.02 -4.70 -1.95
CA LEU A 41 -16.84 -5.56 -1.91
C LEU A 41 -16.08 -5.56 -3.24
N ALA A 42 -16.76 -5.69 -4.37
CA ALA A 42 -16.14 -5.64 -5.69
C ALA A 42 -15.44 -4.28 -5.95
N ASN A 43 -16.10 -3.18 -5.57
CA ASN A 43 -15.52 -1.85 -5.68
C ASN A 43 -14.26 -1.69 -4.82
N TYR A 44 -14.27 -2.18 -3.58
CA TYR A 44 -13.11 -2.14 -2.70
C TYR A 44 -11.98 -3.05 -3.20
N LYS A 45 -12.26 -4.31 -3.61
CA LYS A 45 -11.26 -5.22 -4.20
C LYS A 45 -10.53 -4.58 -5.38
N ARG A 46 -11.25 -3.84 -6.24
CA ARG A 46 -10.65 -3.11 -7.37
C ARG A 46 -9.65 -2.04 -6.90
N VAL A 47 -10.02 -1.23 -5.90
CA VAL A 47 -9.14 -0.18 -5.36
C VAL A 47 -7.94 -0.80 -4.64
N ILE A 48 -8.17 -1.82 -3.81
CA ILE A 48 -7.12 -2.58 -3.11
C ILE A 48 -6.10 -3.11 -4.11
N ARG A 49 -6.55 -3.73 -5.21
CA ARG A 49 -5.64 -4.28 -6.24
C ARG A 49 -4.74 -3.19 -6.84
N SER A 50 -5.29 -2.04 -7.21
CA SER A 50 -4.52 -0.92 -7.77
C SER A 50 -3.53 -0.34 -6.75
N ALA A 51 -3.96 -0.16 -5.50
CA ALA A 51 -3.12 0.36 -4.43
C ALA A 51 -1.96 -0.59 -4.09
N VAL A 52 -2.24 -1.89 -3.95
CA VAL A 52 -1.21 -2.91 -3.72
C VAL A 52 -0.20 -2.94 -4.86
N ALA A 53 -0.66 -2.90 -6.12
CA ALA A 53 0.23 -2.86 -7.27
C ALA A 53 1.13 -1.62 -7.28
N TYR A 54 0.62 -0.46 -6.85
CA TYR A 54 1.43 0.75 -6.69
C TYR A 54 2.46 0.59 -5.56
N LEU A 55 2.03 0.15 -4.37
CA LEU A 55 2.90 0.01 -3.20
C LEU A 55 4.02 -1.03 -3.40
N LEU A 56 3.76 -2.14 -4.11
CA LEU A 56 4.79 -3.11 -4.47
C LEU A 56 5.90 -2.53 -5.36
N ARG A 57 5.62 -1.49 -6.16
CA ARG A 57 6.66 -0.79 -6.94
C ARG A 57 7.59 0.04 -6.04
N LEU A 58 7.13 0.42 -4.85
CA LEU A 58 7.92 1.16 -3.87
C LEU A 58 8.79 0.23 -3.01
N GLN A 59 8.59 -1.09 -3.08
CA GLN A 59 9.34 -2.03 -2.26
C GLN A 59 10.83 -2.03 -2.62
N TYR A 60 11.68 -2.08 -1.60
CA TYR A 60 13.09 -2.36 -1.74
C TYR A 60 13.30 -3.84 -2.06
N THR A 61 13.90 -4.09 -3.22
CA THR A 61 14.23 -5.43 -3.70
C THR A 61 15.75 -5.55 -3.86
N PRO A 62 16.31 -6.77 -3.94
CA PRO A 62 17.73 -6.94 -4.22
C PRO A 62 18.19 -6.18 -5.48
N ALA A 63 17.33 -6.10 -6.51
CA ALA A 63 17.64 -5.43 -7.77
C ALA A 63 17.71 -3.89 -7.67
N ASN A 64 16.97 -3.26 -6.75
CA ASN A 64 16.86 -1.79 -6.68
C ASN A 64 17.58 -1.16 -5.47
N THR A 65 18.47 -1.91 -4.81
CA THR A 65 19.18 -1.50 -3.58
C THR A 65 20.69 -1.35 -3.79
N TYR A 66 21.16 -1.26 -5.03
CA TYR A 66 22.60 -1.24 -5.36
C TYR A 66 23.38 -0.08 -4.72
N GLY A 67 22.72 1.07 -4.47
CA GLY A 67 23.33 2.26 -3.86
C GLY A 67 23.47 2.22 -2.34
N PHE A 68 22.97 1.19 -1.66
CA PHE A 68 23.04 1.09 -0.20
C PHE A 68 24.23 0.26 0.25
N ARG A 69 24.90 0.71 1.33
CA ARG A 69 26.04 0.01 1.95
C ARG A 69 25.63 -1.26 2.70
N GLN A 70 24.44 -1.26 3.31
CA GLN A 70 23.88 -2.36 4.11
C GLN A 70 22.52 -2.76 3.52
N ARG A 71 22.55 -3.43 2.35
CA ARG A 71 21.35 -3.72 1.54
C ARG A 71 20.37 -4.63 2.27
N GLU A 72 20.90 -5.59 3.01
CA GLU A 72 20.17 -6.56 3.82
C GLU A 72 19.24 -5.92 4.86
N ARG A 73 19.54 -4.70 5.31
CA ARG A 73 18.73 -3.99 6.32
C ARG A 73 17.49 -3.30 5.76
N ILE A 74 17.44 -3.09 4.45
CA ILE A 74 16.36 -2.32 3.81
C ILE A 74 15.48 -3.16 2.89
N ILE A 75 15.96 -4.33 2.43
CA ILE A 75 15.20 -5.24 1.58
C ILE A 75 13.88 -5.59 2.27
N GLY A 76 12.78 -5.52 1.52
CA GLY A 76 11.42 -5.72 2.02
C GLY A 76 10.76 -4.45 2.54
N GLY A 77 11.53 -3.41 2.90
CA GLY A 77 11.01 -2.09 3.26
C GLY A 77 10.43 -1.32 2.06
N PHE A 78 9.87 -0.14 2.31
CA PHE A 78 9.18 0.64 1.27
C PHE A 78 9.72 2.08 1.20
N LYS A 79 9.96 2.54 -0.03
CA LYS A 79 10.28 3.94 -0.33
C LYS A 79 9.08 4.83 -0.02
N GLN A 80 9.34 6.05 0.43
CA GLN A 80 8.31 7.07 0.63
C GLN A 80 7.55 7.38 -0.66
N ASP A 81 8.26 7.46 -1.79
CA ASP A 81 7.68 7.61 -3.12
C ASP A 81 8.62 7.07 -4.21
N LEU A 82 8.31 7.30 -5.49
CA LEU A 82 9.10 6.78 -6.62
C LEU A 82 10.50 7.36 -6.73
N LEU A 83 10.73 8.57 -6.22
CA LEU A 83 12.02 9.28 -6.28
C LEU A 83 12.70 9.37 -4.91
N ASN A 84 11.91 9.50 -3.84
CA ASN A 84 12.41 9.62 -2.47
C ASN A 84 12.60 8.24 -1.81
N GLN A 85 13.86 7.88 -1.62
CA GLN A 85 14.30 6.64 -0.98
C GLN A 85 14.25 6.69 0.57
N THR A 86 13.73 7.75 1.16
CA THR A 86 13.50 7.77 2.61
C THR A 86 12.46 6.71 2.97
N SER A 87 12.68 6.02 4.09
CA SER A 87 11.70 5.12 4.70
C SER A 87 11.20 5.76 5.98
N TRP A 88 9.90 5.68 6.25
CA TRP A 88 9.29 6.23 7.45
C TRP A 88 8.43 5.17 8.14
N MET A 89 8.67 4.93 9.43
CA MET A 89 8.09 3.77 10.13
C MET A 89 6.55 3.71 10.05
N ASP A 90 5.88 4.86 10.02
CA ASP A 90 4.42 4.95 9.92
C ASP A 90 3.86 4.31 8.64
N ASN A 91 4.51 4.56 7.49
CA ASN A 91 4.10 3.95 6.23
C ASN A 91 4.30 2.43 6.23
N VAL A 92 5.38 1.95 6.86
CA VAL A 92 5.70 0.52 6.97
C VAL A 92 4.66 -0.17 7.84
N TRP A 93 4.26 0.46 8.94
CA TRP A 93 3.21 -0.06 9.82
C TRP A 93 1.88 -0.22 9.08
N HIS A 94 1.35 0.87 8.52
CA HIS A 94 0.06 0.83 7.82
C HIS A 94 0.06 -0.18 6.67
N LEU A 95 1.14 -0.22 5.90
CA LEU A 95 1.26 -1.11 4.74
C LEU A 95 1.34 -2.57 5.17
N THR A 96 2.14 -2.89 6.18
CA THR A 96 2.26 -4.26 6.72
C THR A 96 0.92 -4.72 7.29
N SER A 97 0.24 -3.87 8.07
CA SER A 97 -1.10 -4.15 8.61
C SER A 97 -2.10 -4.45 7.49
N ALA A 98 -2.16 -3.58 6.48
CA ALA A 98 -3.06 -3.76 5.35
C ALA A 98 -2.76 -5.07 4.59
N PHE A 99 -1.50 -5.37 4.29
CA PHE A 99 -1.13 -6.58 3.55
C PHE A 99 -1.49 -7.86 4.31
N MET A 100 -1.26 -7.89 5.62
CA MET A 100 -1.66 -9.01 6.47
C MET A 100 -3.19 -9.21 6.43
N LYS A 101 -3.96 -8.13 6.62
CA LYS A 101 -5.43 -8.18 6.57
C LYS A 101 -5.95 -8.64 5.21
N ILE A 102 -5.36 -8.13 4.11
CA ILE A 102 -5.70 -8.53 2.73
C ILE A 102 -5.48 -10.02 2.53
N HIS A 103 -4.31 -10.54 2.93
CA HIS A 103 -3.95 -11.94 2.78
C HIS A 103 -4.84 -12.86 3.63
N GLN A 104 -5.01 -12.55 4.91
CA GLN A 104 -5.83 -13.35 5.84
C GLN A 104 -7.30 -13.44 5.45
N ASN A 105 -7.82 -12.45 4.71
CA ASN A 105 -9.22 -12.40 4.29
C ASN A 105 -9.43 -12.77 2.81
N GLY A 106 -8.38 -13.18 2.10
CA GLY A 106 -8.47 -13.55 0.68
C GLY A 106 -9.03 -12.43 -0.20
N LEU A 107 -8.69 -11.16 0.10
CA LEU A 107 -9.25 -10.00 -0.61
C LEU A 107 -8.63 -9.79 -2.00
N LEU A 108 -7.58 -10.53 -2.35
CA LEU A 108 -6.98 -10.53 -3.68
C LEU A 108 -6.91 -11.92 -4.32
N ASP A 109 -7.51 -12.93 -3.68
CA ASP A 109 -7.61 -14.27 -4.25
C ASP A 109 -8.49 -14.24 -5.52
N PRO A 110 -8.23 -15.16 -6.48
CA PRO A 110 -8.98 -15.28 -7.72
C PRO A 110 -10.50 -15.31 -7.52
#